data_AF-A0A3L7WJP7-F1
#
_entry.id   AF-A0A3L7WJP7-F1
#
_cell.length_a   1.000
_cell.length_b   1.000
_cell.length_c   1.000
_cell.angle_alpha   90.00
_cell.angle_beta   90.00
_cell.angle_gamma   90.00
#
_symmetry.space_group_name_H-M   'P 1'
#
loop_
_entity.id
_entity.type
_entity.pdbx_description
1 polymer ?
#
loop_
_entity_poly.entity_id
_entity_poly.type
_entity_poly.pdbx_seq_one_letter_code
_entity_poly.pdbx_strand_id
1 'polypeptide(L)'
;GVRPDNDNLDALLHVVVPAVAKNDQVSVKQAMDDALGPFHYSLHSVFREEQRSILESMLAGVVDKVVARYHQMYAEHTTLMRFLQKMSLPVPEELQVASSSALHADVRSALANDPPESTRVQALLDDAQLTGVVLDRAAIALQMSDALARVATRVVATPFERGVLGTLLRLVDVAEAYDVDMWMVQNNYNVLWQRDYPTQLRNADAGDVVAMDWVADFRNLGEHLNMAIVNE
;
A
#
# COMPACT_ATOMS: atom_id res chain seq x y z
N GLY A 1 28.39 -17.70 17.91
CA GLY A 1 29.36 -17.29 16.89
C GLY A 1 30.72 -17.79 17.33
N VAL A 2 31.35 -18.64 16.53
CA VAL A 2 32.74 -19.04 16.75
C VAL A 2 33.61 -17.89 16.23
N ARG A 3 34.45 -17.32 17.08
CA ARG A 3 35.48 -16.37 16.62
C ARG A 3 36.61 -17.18 16.00
N PRO A 4 36.97 -16.98 14.72
CA PRO A 4 38.16 -17.60 14.17
C PRO A 4 39.42 -16.98 14.80
N ASP A 5 40.46 -17.79 14.98
CA ASP A 5 41.80 -17.35 15.40
C ASP A 5 42.32 -16.25 14.46
N ASN A 6 42.82 -15.15 15.02
CA ASN A 6 43.27 -13.97 14.26
C ASN A 6 44.37 -14.30 13.24
N ASP A 7 45.20 -15.30 13.51
CA ASP A 7 46.29 -15.72 12.62
C ASP A 7 45.78 -16.31 11.29
N ASN A 8 44.56 -16.85 11.27
CA ASN A 8 43.95 -17.45 10.07
C ASN A 8 43.23 -16.39 9.20
N LEU A 9 42.87 -15.25 9.79
CA LEU A 9 42.17 -14.16 9.10
C LEU A 9 43.13 -13.34 8.24
N ASP A 10 44.33 -13.03 8.75
CA ASP A 10 45.35 -12.29 7.99
C ASP A 10 45.86 -13.09 6.80
N ALA A 11 46.02 -14.41 6.96
CA ALA A 11 46.39 -15.32 5.86
C ALA A 11 45.30 -15.35 4.75
N LEU A 12 44.02 -15.36 5.14
CA LEU A 12 42.88 -15.37 4.22
C LEU A 12 42.76 -14.04 3.47
N LEU A 13 42.91 -12.91 4.17
CA LEU A 13 42.86 -11.58 3.56
C LEU A 13 43.99 -11.37 2.54
N HIS A 14 45.18 -11.93 2.78
CA HIS A 14 46.31 -11.82 1.86
C HIS A 14 46.10 -12.56 0.52
N VAL A 15 45.19 -13.55 0.49
CA VAL A 15 44.83 -14.32 -0.73
C VAL A 15 43.59 -13.75 -1.40
N VAL A 16 42.58 -13.37 -0.63
CA VAL A 16 41.27 -12.93 -1.18
C VAL A 16 41.34 -11.49 -1.72
N VAL A 17 42.04 -10.57 -1.07
CA VAL A 17 42.10 -9.16 -1.49
C VAL A 17 42.70 -9.00 -2.91
N PRO A 18 43.82 -9.66 -3.27
CA PRO A 18 44.35 -9.60 -4.64
C PRO A 18 43.44 -10.28 -5.68
N ALA A 19 42.72 -11.34 -5.30
CA ALA A 19 41.83 -12.08 -6.21
C ALA A 19 40.55 -11.30 -6.54
N VAL A 20 39.98 -10.59 -5.55
CA VAL A 20 38.87 -9.65 -5.74
C VAL A 20 39.29 -8.48 -6.62
N ALA A 21 40.48 -7.91 -6.41
CA ALA A 21 41.01 -6.83 -7.24
C ALA A 21 41.20 -7.23 -8.72
N LYS A 22 41.38 -8.53 -8.99
CA LYS A 22 41.50 -9.10 -10.35
C LYS A 22 40.19 -9.69 -10.88
N ASN A 23 39.09 -9.57 -10.13
CA ASN A 23 37.79 -10.15 -10.41
C ASN A 23 37.82 -11.67 -10.68
N ASP A 24 38.77 -12.39 -10.05
CA ASP A 24 38.94 -13.83 -10.20
C ASP A 24 38.08 -14.56 -9.15
N GLN A 25 36.81 -14.78 -9.51
CA GLN A 25 35.81 -15.37 -8.62
C GLN A 25 36.12 -16.82 -8.23
N VAL A 26 36.87 -17.56 -9.06
CA VAL A 26 37.21 -18.96 -8.79
C VAL A 26 38.26 -19.03 -7.67
N SER A 27 39.29 -18.20 -7.77
CA SER A 27 40.35 -18.10 -6.76
C SER A 27 39.81 -17.59 -5.41
N VAL A 28 38.86 -16.65 -5.41
CA VAL A 28 38.18 -16.18 -4.19
C VAL A 28 37.43 -17.32 -3.51
N LYS A 29 36.63 -18.08 -4.27
CA LYS A 29 35.85 -19.18 -3.72
C LYS A 29 36.74 -20.27 -3.11
N GLN A 30 37.80 -20.66 -3.82
CA GLN A 30 38.68 -21.72 -3.37
C GLN A 30 39.49 -21.33 -2.11
N ALA A 31 39.97 -20.09 -2.03
CA ALA A 31 40.64 -19.58 -0.84
C ALA A 31 39.72 -19.53 0.40
N MET A 32 38.42 -19.24 0.20
CA MET A 32 37.44 -19.27 1.28
C MET A 32 37.10 -20.70 1.71
N ASP A 33 36.97 -21.64 0.78
CA ASP A 33 36.70 -23.06 1.07
C ASP A 33 37.89 -23.71 1.81
N ASP A 34 39.13 -23.38 1.43
CA ASP A 34 40.35 -23.94 2.05
C ASP A 34 40.58 -23.42 3.49
N ALA A 35 40.31 -22.13 3.73
CA ALA A 35 40.60 -21.51 5.02
C ALA A 35 39.49 -21.71 6.07
N LEU A 36 38.25 -21.95 5.63
CA LEU A 36 37.08 -22.04 6.50
C LEU A 36 36.39 -23.41 6.44
N GLY A 37 36.87 -24.32 5.57
CA GLY A 37 36.33 -25.66 5.35
C GLY A 37 35.11 -25.67 4.43
N PRO A 38 34.64 -26.86 4.00
CA PRO A 38 33.50 -26.98 3.09
C PRO A 38 32.23 -26.40 3.73
N PHE A 39 31.81 -25.23 3.24
CA PHE A 39 30.61 -24.57 3.72
C PHE A 39 29.35 -25.28 3.21
N HIS A 40 28.66 -25.99 4.09
CA HIS A 40 27.26 -26.34 3.88
C HIS A 40 26.39 -25.11 4.19
N TYR A 41 26.31 -24.16 3.25
CA TYR A 41 25.47 -22.97 3.41
C TYR A 41 23.99 -23.39 3.45
N SER A 42 23.40 -23.37 4.65
CA SER A 42 21.95 -23.35 4.88
C SER A 42 21.51 -21.91 5.15
N LEU A 43 20.23 -21.57 5.02
CA LEU A 43 19.70 -20.22 5.32
C LEU A 43 20.20 -19.61 6.64
N HIS A 44 20.63 -20.43 7.61
CA HIS A 44 21.23 -19.99 8.86
C HIS A 44 22.57 -19.24 8.74
N SER A 45 23.29 -19.32 7.61
CA SER A 45 24.64 -18.73 7.45
C SER A 45 24.65 -17.33 6.83
N VAL A 46 23.50 -16.82 6.40
CA VAL A 46 23.33 -15.45 5.88
C VAL A 46 23.10 -14.51 7.07
N PHE A 47 23.50 -13.23 7.02
CA PHE A 47 23.17 -12.27 8.08
C PHE A 47 21.63 -12.15 8.23
N ARG A 48 21.14 -11.85 9.43
CA ARG A 48 19.69 -11.90 9.75
C ARG A 48 18.84 -11.01 8.84
N GLU A 49 19.37 -9.90 8.37
CA GLU A 49 18.62 -8.96 7.52
C GLU A 49 18.47 -9.50 6.09
N GLU A 50 19.53 -10.11 5.56
CA GLU A 50 19.55 -10.73 4.25
C GLU A 50 18.74 -12.04 4.26
N GLN A 51 18.72 -12.78 5.37
CA GLN A 51 17.77 -13.88 5.58
C GLN A 51 16.33 -13.37 5.53
N ARG A 52 16.04 -12.25 6.20
CA ARG A 52 14.71 -11.64 6.22
C ARG A 52 14.30 -11.21 4.83
N SER A 53 15.15 -10.51 4.10
CA SER A 53 14.88 -10.05 2.74
C SER A 53 14.66 -11.21 1.75
N ILE A 54 15.47 -12.28 1.84
CA ILE A 54 15.28 -13.49 1.02
C ILE A 54 13.96 -14.17 1.38
N LEU A 55 13.63 -14.30 2.67
CA LEU A 55 12.37 -14.91 3.10
C LEU A 55 11.16 -14.08 2.67
N GLU A 56 11.22 -12.76 2.81
CA GLU A 56 10.18 -11.82 2.39
C GLU A 56 9.92 -11.91 0.88
N SER A 57 10.97 -11.92 0.06
CA SER A 57 10.84 -12.04 -1.40
C SER A 57 10.29 -13.41 -1.84
N MET A 58 10.74 -14.50 -1.21
CA MET A 58 10.19 -15.84 -1.47
C MET A 58 8.73 -15.94 -1.06
N LEU A 59 8.39 -15.41 0.12
CA LEU A 59 7.03 -15.43 0.65
C LEU A 59 6.09 -14.57 -0.20
N ALA A 60 6.53 -13.40 -0.65
CA ALA A 60 5.78 -12.55 -1.57
C ALA A 60 5.37 -13.34 -2.83
N GLY A 61 6.31 -14.05 -3.46
CA GLY A 61 6.02 -14.87 -4.65
C GLY A 61 5.08 -16.05 -4.37
N VAL A 62 5.02 -16.58 -3.15
CA VAL A 62 4.04 -17.60 -2.75
C VAL A 62 2.67 -16.98 -2.52
N VAL A 63 2.59 -15.85 -1.82
CA VAL A 63 1.35 -15.12 -1.56
C VAL A 63 0.70 -14.71 -2.87
N ASP A 64 1.45 -14.17 -3.83
CA ASP A 64 0.93 -13.78 -5.15
C ASP A 64 0.31 -14.96 -5.89
N LYS A 65 0.93 -16.15 -5.83
CA LYS A 65 0.38 -17.37 -6.43
C LYS A 65 -0.90 -17.84 -5.75
N VAL A 66 -0.98 -17.71 -4.43
CA VAL A 66 -2.19 -18.08 -3.66
C VAL A 66 -3.32 -17.11 -4.00
N VAL A 67 -3.04 -15.80 -4.01
CA VAL A 67 -3.99 -14.76 -4.40
C VAL A 67 -4.48 -14.98 -5.83
N ALA A 68 -3.60 -15.29 -6.78
CA ALA A 68 -3.99 -15.61 -8.16
C ALA A 68 -4.96 -16.81 -8.26
N ARG A 69 -4.79 -17.84 -7.41
CA ARG A 69 -5.73 -18.96 -7.33
C ARG A 69 -7.08 -18.53 -6.76
N TYR A 70 -7.09 -17.68 -5.74
CA TYR A 70 -8.32 -17.11 -5.21
C TYR A 70 -9.07 -16.27 -6.26
N HIS A 71 -8.36 -15.46 -7.05
CA HIS A 71 -8.96 -14.73 -8.16
C HIS A 71 -9.59 -15.67 -9.19
N GLN A 72 -8.89 -16.75 -9.55
CA GLN A 72 -9.43 -17.73 -10.49
C GLN A 72 -10.72 -18.37 -9.95
N MET A 73 -10.70 -18.83 -8.70
CA MET A 73 -11.89 -19.41 -8.05
C MET A 73 -13.06 -18.43 -8.01
N TYR A 74 -12.79 -17.16 -7.66
CA TYR A 74 -13.80 -16.10 -7.63
C TYR A 74 -14.39 -15.84 -9.02
N ALA A 75 -13.54 -15.66 -10.04
CA ALA A 75 -13.96 -15.38 -11.40
C ALA A 75 -14.82 -16.52 -12.00
N GLU A 76 -14.46 -17.77 -11.73
CA GLU A 76 -15.21 -18.95 -12.19
C GLU A 76 -16.63 -19.03 -11.59
N HIS A 77 -16.81 -18.55 -10.36
CA HIS A 77 -18.06 -18.74 -9.59
C HIS A 77 -18.87 -17.45 -9.39
N THR A 78 -18.42 -16.31 -9.92
CA THR A 78 -19.07 -15.00 -9.75
C THR A 78 -20.55 -15.03 -10.16
N THR A 79 -20.89 -15.65 -11.29
CA THR A 79 -22.27 -15.75 -11.78
C THR A 79 -23.18 -16.53 -10.82
N LEU A 80 -22.68 -17.63 -10.28
CA LEU A 80 -23.39 -18.43 -9.28
C LEU A 80 -23.60 -17.62 -8.00
N MET A 81 -22.57 -16.94 -7.51
CA MET A 81 -22.65 -16.13 -6.30
C MET A 81 -23.67 -14.98 -6.45
N ARG A 82 -23.66 -14.27 -7.59
CA ARG A 82 -24.70 -13.26 -7.89
C ARG A 82 -26.10 -13.86 -7.92
N PHE A 83 -26.25 -15.09 -8.42
CA PHE A 83 -27.54 -15.78 -8.41
C PHE A 83 -27.99 -16.14 -7.00
N LEU A 84 -27.11 -16.68 -6.15
CA LEU A 84 -27.39 -16.94 -4.73
C LEU A 84 -27.81 -15.66 -4.01
N GLN A 85 -27.09 -14.56 -4.22
CA GLN A 85 -27.39 -13.27 -3.61
C GLN A 85 -28.76 -12.73 -4.03
N LYS A 86 -29.13 -12.87 -5.31
CA LYS A 86 -30.47 -12.50 -5.81
C LYS A 86 -31.60 -13.32 -5.20
N MET A 87 -31.32 -14.57 -4.82
CA MET A 87 -32.28 -15.43 -4.12
C MET A 87 -32.22 -15.27 -2.59
N SER A 88 -31.41 -14.34 -2.08
CA SER A 88 -31.14 -14.17 -0.65
C SER A 88 -30.65 -15.46 0.03
N LEU A 89 -29.91 -16.28 -0.72
CA LEU A 89 -29.28 -17.50 -0.22
C LEU A 89 -27.84 -17.18 0.20
N PRO A 90 -27.36 -17.74 1.31
CA PRO A 90 -25.99 -17.53 1.75
C PRO A 90 -25.01 -18.13 0.74
N VAL A 91 -23.91 -17.42 0.49
CA VAL A 91 -22.78 -17.94 -0.27
C VAL A 91 -22.04 -18.97 0.58
N PRO A 92 -21.70 -20.16 0.04
CA PRO A 92 -20.91 -21.17 0.75
C PRO A 92 -19.59 -20.64 1.30
N GLU A 93 -19.18 -21.13 2.46
CA GLU A 93 -17.99 -20.65 3.19
C GLU A 93 -16.71 -20.78 2.36
N GLU A 94 -16.58 -21.85 1.59
CA GLU A 94 -15.42 -22.10 0.73
C GLU A 94 -15.28 -21.04 -0.37
N LEU A 95 -16.42 -20.60 -0.93
CA LEU A 95 -16.45 -19.51 -1.90
C LEU A 95 -16.24 -18.15 -1.22
N GLN A 96 -16.73 -17.97 0.01
CA GLN A 96 -16.49 -16.75 0.79
C GLN A 96 -15.00 -16.52 1.06
N VAL A 97 -14.28 -17.55 1.50
CA VAL A 97 -12.85 -17.43 1.84
C VAL A 97 -12.04 -17.03 0.60
N ALA A 98 -12.25 -17.70 -0.54
CA ALA A 98 -11.55 -17.38 -1.77
C ALA A 98 -11.89 -15.96 -2.27
N SER A 99 -13.19 -15.63 -2.32
CA SER A 99 -13.66 -14.37 -2.89
C SER A 99 -13.29 -13.16 -2.02
N SER A 100 -13.43 -13.27 -0.70
CA SER A 100 -13.01 -12.21 0.23
C SER A 100 -11.50 -11.98 0.18
N SER A 101 -10.69 -13.04 0.08
CA SER A 101 -9.23 -12.93 -0.05
C SER A 101 -8.82 -12.24 -1.35
N ALA A 102 -9.46 -12.59 -2.46
CA ALA A 102 -9.22 -11.96 -3.77
C ALA A 102 -9.61 -10.47 -3.75
N LEU A 103 -10.81 -10.14 -3.27
CA LEU A 103 -11.29 -8.76 -3.22
C LEU A 103 -10.49 -7.90 -2.24
N HIS A 104 -10.09 -8.41 -1.07
CA HIS A 104 -9.19 -7.69 -0.17
C HIS A 104 -7.83 -7.40 -0.81
N ALA A 105 -7.26 -8.36 -1.55
CA ALA A 105 -6.00 -8.14 -2.24
C ALA A 105 -6.13 -7.03 -3.29
N ASP A 106 -7.22 -7.02 -4.06
CA ASP A 106 -7.52 -5.98 -5.05
C ASP A 106 -7.73 -4.61 -4.41
N VAL A 107 -8.52 -4.52 -3.32
CA VAL A 107 -8.77 -3.26 -2.61
C VAL A 107 -7.47 -2.69 -2.05
N ARG A 108 -6.66 -3.54 -1.41
CA ARG A 108 -5.34 -3.16 -0.90
C ARG A 108 -4.44 -2.65 -2.02
N SER A 109 -4.40 -3.33 -3.17
CA SER A 109 -3.60 -2.91 -4.31
C SER A 109 -4.05 -1.55 -4.86
N ALA A 110 -5.37 -1.36 -5.03
CA ALA A 110 -5.93 -0.10 -5.53
C ALA A 110 -5.69 1.08 -4.58
N LEU A 111 -5.70 0.84 -3.26
CA LEU A 111 -5.37 1.84 -2.23
C LEU A 111 -3.87 2.12 -2.10
N ALA A 112 -3.02 1.15 -2.44
CA ALA A 112 -1.56 1.27 -2.38
C ALA A 112 -0.96 2.05 -3.56
N ASN A 113 -1.68 2.12 -4.69
CA ASN A 113 -1.27 2.92 -5.84
C ASN A 113 -1.11 4.41 -5.49
N ASP A 114 -0.28 5.11 -6.24
CA ASP A 114 -0.01 6.54 -6.09
C ASP A 114 -0.24 7.27 -7.42
N PRO A 115 -1.38 7.98 -7.60
CA PRO A 115 -2.47 8.15 -6.64
C PRO A 115 -3.32 6.88 -6.44
N PRO A 116 -4.04 6.73 -5.31
CA PRO A 116 -5.01 5.66 -5.12
C PRO A 116 -6.12 5.67 -6.17
N GLU A 117 -6.57 4.48 -6.58
CA GLU A 117 -7.61 4.31 -7.59
C GLU A 117 -9.02 4.28 -6.97
N SER A 118 -9.52 5.40 -6.44
CA SER A 118 -10.79 5.45 -5.69
C SER A 118 -11.99 4.85 -6.47
N THR A 119 -12.08 5.07 -7.78
CA THR A 119 -13.13 4.46 -8.62
C THR A 119 -13.04 2.94 -8.67
N ARG A 120 -11.82 2.39 -8.71
CA ARG A 120 -11.60 0.93 -8.68
C ARG A 120 -11.93 0.37 -7.31
N VAL A 121 -11.58 1.08 -6.24
CA VAL A 121 -11.97 0.71 -4.86
C VAL A 121 -13.48 0.64 -4.75
N GLN A 122 -14.21 1.69 -5.14
CA GLN A 122 -15.68 1.68 -5.09
C GLN A 122 -16.27 0.49 -5.87
N ALA A 123 -15.80 0.26 -7.10
CA ALA A 123 -16.27 -0.85 -7.93
C ALA A 123 -16.03 -2.24 -7.29
N LEU A 124 -14.94 -2.41 -6.54
CA LEU A 124 -14.65 -3.64 -5.79
C LEU A 124 -15.63 -3.87 -4.64
N LEU A 125 -15.93 -2.80 -3.90
CA LEU A 125 -16.85 -2.84 -2.78
C LEU A 125 -18.29 -3.13 -3.26
N ASP A 126 -18.68 -2.51 -4.38
CA ASP A 126 -19.97 -2.77 -5.03
C ASP A 126 -20.06 -4.22 -5.53
N ASP A 127 -19.00 -4.74 -6.16
CA ASP A 127 -18.97 -6.13 -6.64
C ASP A 127 -19.06 -7.14 -5.50
N ALA A 128 -18.42 -6.84 -4.35
CA ALA A 128 -18.56 -7.64 -3.13
C ALA A 128 -20.03 -7.69 -2.66
N GLN A 129 -20.72 -6.55 -2.65
CA GLN A 129 -22.13 -6.50 -2.30
C GLN A 129 -23.02 -7.27 -3.28
N LEU A 130 -22.76 -7.15 -4.58
CA LEU A 130 -23.50 -7.85 -5.65
C LEU A 130 -23.29 -9.36 -5.63
N THR A 131 -22.13 -9.82 -5.19
CA THR A 131 -21.78 -11.25 -5.08
C THR A 131 -22.06 -11.84 -3.70
N GLY A 132 -22.48 -11.01 -2.73
CA GLY A 132 -22.72 -11.45 -1.36
C GLY A 132 -21.44 -11.79 -0.58
N VAL A 133 -20.29 -11.29 -1.02
CA VAL A 133 -19.02 -11.50 -0.34
C VAL A 133 -18.95 -10.65 0.91
N VAL A 134 -18.59 -11.29 2.03
CA VAL A 134 -18.39 -10.60 3.30
C VAL A 134 -16.94 -10.13 3.37
N LEU A 135 -16.74 -8.82 3.38
CA LEU A 135 -15.44 -8.19 3.56
C LEU A 135 -15.18 -7.85 5.03
N ASP A 136 -13.91 -7.88 5.42
CA ASP A 136 -13.47 -7.40 6.73
C ASP A 136 -13.46 -5.88 6.72
N ARG A 137 -14.56 -5.30 7.22
CA ARG A 137 -14.75 -3.85 7.27
C ARG A 137 -13.67 -3.15 8.09
N ALA A 138 -13.13 -3.76 9.14
CA ALA A 138 -12.08 -3.16 9.96
C ALA A 138 -10.74 -3.13 9.21
N ALA A 139 -10.41 -4.22 8.51
CA ALA A 139 -9.21 -4.26 7.67
C ALA A 139 -9.26 -3.24 6.53
N ILE A 140 -10.42 -3.10 5.87
CA ILE A 140 -10.62 -2.10 4.81
C ILE A 140 -10.52 -0.69 5.38
N ALA A 141 -11.15 -0.42 6.53
CA ALA A 141 -11.12 0.89 7.16
C ALA A 141 -9.69 1.34 7.51
N LEU A 142 -8.87 0.42 8.03
CA LEU A 142 -7.46 0.68 8.29
C LEU A 142 -6.69 1.02 7.02
N GLN A 143 -6.86 0.22 5.95
CA GLN A 143 -6.22 0.46 4.66
C GLN A 143 -6.63 1.80 4.02
N MET A 144 -7.91 2.17 4.17
CA MET A 144 -8.41 3.46 3.71
C MET A 144 -7.82 4.62 4.52
N SER A 145 -7.72 4.49 5.85
CA SER A 145 -7.11 5.51 6.71
C SER A 145 -5.65 5.76 6.30
N ASP A 146 -4.87 4.70 6.07
CA ASP A 146 -3.49 4.81 5.58
C ASP A 146 -3.41 5.49 4.21
N ALA A 147 -4.33 5.19 3.29
CA ALA A 147 -4.38 5.84 1.98
C ALA A 147 -4.76 7.32 2.07
N LEU A 148 -5.78 7.65 2.85
CA LEU A 148 -6.21 9.02 3.13
C LEU A 148 -5.09 9.84 3.76
N ALA A 149 -4.36 9.26 4.71
CA ALA A 149 -3.20 9.88 5.35
C ALA A 149 -2.13 10.30 4.35
N ARG A 150 -1.76 9.37 3.45
CA ARG A 150 -0.75 9.62 2.42
C ARG A 150 -1.21 10.73 1.47
N VAL A 151 -2.43 10.65 0.97
CA VAL A 151 -2.97 11.65 0.03
C VAL A 151 -3.12 13.02 0.72
N ALA A 152 -3.61 13.08 1.96
CA ALA A 152 -3.72 14.33 2.71
C ALA A 152 -2.36 14.99 2.94
N THR A 153 -1.33 14.19 3.25
CA THR A 153 0.06 14.67 3.36
C THR A 153 0.55 15.22 2.03
N ARG A 154 0.22 14.56 0.91
CA ARG A 154 0.55 15.06 -0.44
C ARG A 154 -0.16 16.37 -0.75
N VAL A 155 -1.45 16.52 -0.42
CA VAL A 155 -2.17 17.80 -0.60
C VAL A 155 -1.45 18.93 0.15
N VAL A 156 -0.99 18.70 1.38
CA VAL A 156 -0.25 19.74 2.12
C VAL A 156 1.10 20.08 1.49
N ALA A 157 1.79 19.08 0.92
CA ALA A 157 3.08 19.30 0.25
C ALA A 157 2.92 20.05 -1.09
N THR A 158 1.85 19.76 -1.84
CA THR A 158 1.61 20.30 -3.19
C THR A 158 0.14 20.74 -3.34
N PRO A 159 -0.32 21.76 -2.61
CA PRO A 159 -1.75 22.09 -2.47
C PRO A 159 -2.41 22.55 -3.76
N PHE A 160 -1.63 23.10 -4.69
CA PHE A 160 -2.12 23.62 -5.97
C PHE A 160 -1.80 22.68 -7.15
N GLU A 161 -1.25 21.49 -6.88
CA GLU A 161 -1.07 20.47 -7.90
C GLU A 161 -2.44 19.96 -8.36
N ARG A 162 -2.65 19.99 -9.68
CA ARG A 162 -3.96 19.67 -10.27
C ARG A 162 -4.40 18.26 -9.92
N GLY A 163 -5.61 18.15 -9.38
CA GLY A 163 -6.26 16.86 -9.12
C GLY A 163 -5.88 16.17 -7.82
N VAL A 164 -4.86 16.64 -7.08
CA VAL A 164 -4.49 16.01 -5.78
C VAL A 164 -5.62 16.16 -4.75
N LEU A 165 -6.21 17.36 -4.65
CA LEU A 165 -7.36 17.60 -3.77
C LEU A 165 -8.59 16.80 -4.22
N GLY A 166 -8.86 16.74 -5.52
CA GLY A 166 -9.94 15.90 -6.08
C GLY A 166 -9.73 14.40 -5.81
N THR A 167 -8.49 13.91 -5.78
CA THR A 167 -8.19 12.52 -5.37
C THR A 167 -8.50 12.29 -3.90
N LEU A 168 -8.17 13.24 -3.03
CA LEU A 168 -8.53 13.16 -1.61
C LEU A 168 -10.05 13.12 -1.43
N LEU A 169 -10.79 14.02 -2.09
CA LEU A 169 -12.26 14.06 -2.06
C LEU A 169 -12.87 12.71 -2.44
N ARG A 170 -12.51 12.17 -3.62
CA ARG A 170 -13.04 10.87 -4.07
C ARG A 170 -12.71 9.74 -3.11
N LEU A 171 -11.59 9.80 -2.41
CA LEU A 171 -11.23 8.76 -1.43
C LEU A 171 -12.01 8.93 -0.12
N VAL A 172 -12.28 10.17 0.31
CA VAL A 172 -13.17 10.48 1.44
C VAL A 172 -14.58 9.99 1.15
N ASP A 173 -15.12 10.23 -0.05
CA ASP A 173 -16.45 9.76 -0.48
C ASP A 173 -16.59 8.24 -0.32
N VAL A 174 -15.60 7.48 -0.78
CA VAL A 174 -15.60 6.00 -0.66
C VAL A 174 -15.50 5.57 0.81
N ALA A 175 -14.76 6.32 1.62
CA ALA A 175 -14.56 6.04 3.03
C ALA A 175 -15.78 6.34 3.91
N GLU A 176 -16.74 7.16 3.48
CA GLU A 176 -17.95 7.48 4.26
C GLU A 176 -18.79 6.25 4.64
N ALA A 177 -18.72 5.19 3.83
CA ALA A 177 -19.43 3.94 4.09
C ALA A 177 -18.76 3.06 5.17
N TYR A 178 -17.63 3.52 5.74
CA TYR A 178 -16.77 2.78 6.67
C TYR A 178 -16.42 3.64 7.88
N ASP A 179 -16.11 2.99 9.00
CA ASP A 179 -15.65 3.65 10.23
C ASP A 179 -14.14 3.94 10.12
N VAL A 180 -13.79 4.91 9.29
CA VAL A 180 -12.40 5.26 8.97
C VAL A 180 -11.92 6.40 9.87
N ASP A 181 -10.71 6.26 10.42
CA ASP A 181 -10.07 7.36 11.13
C ASP A 181 -9.65 8.47 10.16
N MET A 182 -10.29 9.63 10.29
CA MET A 182 -10.09 10.84 9.48
C MET A 182 -9.14 11.86 10.12
N TRP A 183 -8.54 11.56 11.28
CA TRP A 183 -7.79 12.53 12.08
C TRP A 183 -6.66 13.22 11.30
N MET A 184 -5.86 12.46 10.53
CA MET A 184 -4.82 13.06 9.70
C MET A 184 -5.37 13.93 8.57
N VAL A 185 -6.53 13.59 8.01
CA VAL A 185 -7.17 14.39 6.96
C VAL A 185 -7.64 15.72 7.56
N GLN A 186 -8.31 15.69 8.71
CA GLN A 186 -8.77 16.88 9.44
C GLN A 186 -7.61 17.80 9.86
N ASN A 187 -6.50 17.23 10.33
CA ASN A 187 -5.32 18.01 10.68
C ASN A 187 -4.69 18.70 9.46
N ASN A 188 -4.50 17.95 8.37
CA ASN A 188 -3.95 18.51 7.14
C ASN A 188 -4.89 19.55 6.51
N TYR A 189 -6.21 19.35 6.61
CA TYR A 189 -7.21 20.34 6.23
C TYR A 189 -7.03 21.65 7.01
N ASN A 190 -6.85 21.58 8.34
CA ASN A 190 -6.59 22.76 9.18
C ASN A 190 -5.30 23.50 8.79
N VAL A 191 -4.26 22.78 8.38
CA VAL A 191 -3.01 23.40 7.89
C VAL A 191 -3.28 24.22 6.62
N LEU A 192 -3.99 23.64 5.64
CA LEU A 192 -4.35 24.31 4.40
C LEU A 192 -5.29 25.50 4.62
N TRP A 193 -6.25 25.36 5.55
CA TRP A 193 -7.16 26.41 5.96
C TRP A 193 -6.41 27.67 6.42
N GLN A 194 -5.37 27.49 7.25
CA GLN A 194 -4.61 28.62 7.79
C GLN A 194 -3.59 29.17 6.79
N ARG A 195 -2.92 28.29 6.03
CA ARG A 195 -1.78 28.64 5.18
C ARG A 195 -2.20 29.13 3.79
N ASP A 196 -3.11 28.42 3.14
CA ASP A 196 -3.34 28.53 1.69
C ASP A 196 -4.72 29.12 1.34
N TYR A 197 -5.76 28.78 2.11
CA TYR A 197 -7.15 29.17 1.82
C TYR A 197 -7.38 30.69 1.69
N PRO A 198 -6.86 31.57 2.57
CA PRO A 198 -7.10 33.02 2.46
C PRO A 198 -6.54 33.63 1.18
N THR A 199 -5.41 33.12 0.71
CA THR A 199 -4.79 33.59 -0.53
C THR A 199 -5.56 33.09 -1.75
N GLN A 200 -5.96 31.82 -1.76
CA GLN A 200 -6.78 31.28 -2.84
C GLN A 200 -8.16 31.91 -2.92
N LEU A 201 -8.77 32.26 -1.78
CA LEU A 201 -10.04 32.98 -1.77
C LEU A 201 -9.92 34.35 -2.46
N ARG A 202 -8.86 35.13 -2.15
CA ARG A 202 -8.61 36.42 -2.83
C ARG A 202 -8.36 36.25 -4.33
N ASN A 203 -7.64 35.22 -4.73
CA ASN A 203 -7.38 34.93 -6.15
C ASN A 203 -8.68 34.54 -6.88
N ALA A 204 -9.54 33.74 -6.23
CA ALA A 204 -10.85 33.37 -6.74
C ALA A 204 -11.77 34.60 -6.90
N ASP A 205 -11.78 35.50 -5.91
CA ASP A 205 -12.54 36.76 -5.96
C ASP A 205 -12.02 37.70 -7.06
N ALA A 206 -10.74 37.61 -7.42
CA ALA A 206 -10.13 38.32 -8.54
C ALA A 206 -10.41 37.68 -9.92
N GLY A 207 -11.13 36.54 -9.95
CA GLY A 207 -11.53 35.85 -11.18
C GLY A 207 -10.57 34.76 -11.67
N ASP A 208 -9.62 34.31 -10.84
CA ASP A 208 -8.78 33.16 -11.17
C ASP A 208 -9.57 31.85 -11.10
N VAL A 209 -9.86 31.27 -12.27
CA VAL A 209 -10.63 30.02 -12.40
C VAL A 209 -10.00 28.86 -11.65
N VAL A 210 -8.66 28.74 -11.64
CA VAL A 210 -7.97 27.64 -10.94
C VAL A 210 -8.14 27.80 -9.42
N ALA A 211 -8.09 29.04 -8.93
CA ALA A 211 -8.35 29.31 -7.53
C ALA A 211 -9.83 29.07 -7.15
N MET A 212 -10.77 29.41 -8.03
CA MET A 212 -12.19 29.13 -7.83
C MET A 212 -12.47 27.63 -7.70
N ASP A 213 -11.92 26.81 -8.61
CA ASP A 213 -12.05 25.34 -8.55
C ASP A 213 -11.46 24.78 -7.25
N TRP A 214 -10.25 25.24 -6.88
CA TRP A 214 -9.59 24.81 -5.66
C TRP A 214 -10.40 25.17 -4.40
N VAL A 215 -10.95 26.39 -4.32
CA VAL A 215 -11.78 26.83 -3.19
C VAL A 215 -13.07 26.01 -3.11
N ALA A 216 -13.68 25.67 -4.23
CA ALA A 216 -14.88 24.83 -4.28
C ALA A 216 -14.59 23.41 -3.75
N ASP A 217 -13.53 22.77 -4.27
CA ASP A 217 -13.09 21.44 -3.81
C ASP A 217 -12.72 21.47 -2.33
N PHE A 218 -12.03 22.52 -1.88
CA PHE A 218 -11.62 22.66 -0.48
C PHE A 218 -12.83 22.80 0.46
N ARG A 219 -13.84 23.59 0.07
CA ARG A 219 -15.09 23.72 0.83
C ARG A 219 -15.85 22.40 0.90
N ASN A 220 -15.95 21.69 -0.22
CA ASN A 220 -16.58 20.37 -0.28
C ASN A 220 -15.88 19.40 0.70
N LEU A 221 -14.55 19.38 0.73
CA LEU A 221 -13.80 18.56 1.68
C LEU A 221 -14.13 18.92 3.13
N GLY A 222 -14.28 20.21 3.44
CA GLY A 222 -14.70 20.68 4.76
C GLY A 222 -16.08 20.14 5.18
N GLU A 223 -17.03 20.09 4.25
CA GLU A 223 -18.38 19.55 4.48
C GLU A 223 -18.32 18.06 4.85
N HIS A 224 -17.62 17.25 4.05
CA HIS A 224 -17.43 15.81 4.35
C HIS A 224 -16.74 15.57 5.70
N LEU A 225 -15.82 16.44 6.11
CA LEU A 225 -15.10 16.32 7.37
C LEU A 225 -15.85 16.91 8.58
N ASN A 226 -17.06 17.47 8.38
CA ASN A 226 -17.80 18.26 9.37
C ASN A 226 -16.97 19.43 9.96
N MET A 227 -16.07 19.99 9.15
CA MET A 227 -15.22 21.11 9.50
C MET A 227 -15.89 22.40 9.04
N ALA A 228 -16.55 23.11 9.95
CA ALA A 228 -17.22 24.36 9.62
C ALA A 228 -16.19 25.43 9.21
N ILE A 229 -16.25 25.85 7.95
CA ILE A 229 -15.60 27.08 7.48
C ILE A 229 -16.40 28.24 8.07
N VAL A 230 -15.92 28.80 9.18
CA VAL A 230 -16.44 30.07 9.70
C VAL A 230 -16.00 31.15 8.71
N ASN A 231 -16.94 31.62 7.89
CA ASN A 231 -16.76 32.85 7.12
C ASN A 231 -16.87 34.00 8.12
N GLU A 232 -15.74 34.56 8.56
CA GLU A 232 -15.70 35.90 9.17
C GLU A 232 -15.70 36.99 8.10
#